data_AF-A0A3M8WWI1-F1
#
_entry.id   AF-A0A3M8WWI1-F1
#
_cell.length_a   1.000
_cell.length_b   1.000
_cell.length_c   1.000
_cell.angle_alpha   90.00
_cell.angle_beta   90.00
_cell.angle_gamma   90.00
#
_symmetry.space_group_name_H-M   'P 1'
#
loop_
_entity.id
_entity.type
_entity.pdbx_description
1 polymer ?
#
loop_
_entity_poly.entity_id
_entity_poly.type
_entity_poly.pdbx_seq_one_letter_code
_entity_poly.pdbx_strand_id
1 'polypeptide(L)'
;MDDVRGAVCVTLYGPAEDFDRALSAIQQAGITAQQDNFEPNAIAAFFHTGAGQPSSEFVAECEARTRAAAHGSGFTVDRAGVWQSNAATRMLAYNRKTGEWLGAFIDTELPMLFRLELMNDIAESHGIDLNDIELRDPPELQIPER
;
A
#
# COMPACT_ATOMS: atom_id res chain seq x y z
N MET A 1 -2.41 7.98 -18.73
CA MET A 1 -1.47 6.84 -18.72
C MET A 1 -0.47 7.10 -17.61
N ASP A 2 -0.30 6.09 -16.75
CA ASP A 2 0.64 5.98 -15.62
C ASP A 2 0.31 6.71 -14.31
N ASP A 3 -0.69 6.19 -13.58
CA ASP A 3 -0.87 6.45 -12.15
C ASP A 3 -0.57 5.18 -11.31
N VAL A 4 0.44 4.42 -11.76
CA VAL A 4 1.02 3.30 -11.02
C VAL A 4 2.31 3.78 -10.40
N ARG A 5 2.32 4.01 -9.09
CA ARG A 5 3.55 4.29 -8.34
C ARG A 5 3.83 3.07 -7.49
N GLY A 6 4.52 2.09 -8.05
CA GLY A 6 5.04 0.98 -7.27
C GLY A 6 6.00 1.53 -6.22
N ALA A 7 5.67 1.33 -4.96
CA ALA A 7 6.52 1.66 -3.84
C ALA A 7 7.20 0.38 -3.35
N VAL A 8 8.45 0.46 -2.90
CA VAL A 8 9.08 -0.62 -2.15
C VAL A 8 8.92 -0.31 -0.68
N CYS A 9 8.37 -1.25 0.07
CA CYS A 9 8.30 -1.22 1.52
C CYS A 9 9.30 -2.22 2.08
N VAL A 10 10.21 -1.77 2.95
CA VAL A 10 11.17 -2.59 3.67
C VAL A 10 10.76 -2.60 5.14
N THR A 11 10.44 -3.78 5.67
CA THR A 11 10.05 -3.95 7.07
C THR A 11 11.26 -4.35 7.91
N LEU A 12 11.44 -3.69 9.05
CA LEU A 12 12.48 -4.01 10.03
C LEU A 12 11.86 -4.36 11.39
N TYR A 13 12.50 -5.28 12.10
CA TYR A 13 12.21 -5.59 13.51
C TYR A 13 13.47 -5.50 14.35
N GLY A 14 13.28 -5.24 15.63
CA GLY A 14 14.35 -5.17 16.61
C GLY A 14 13.80 -5.01 18.03
N PRO A 15 14.68 -4.76 19.01
CA PRO A 15 14.30 -4.54 20.40
C PRO A 15 13.38 -3.31 20.54
N ALA A 16 12.33 -3.43 21.35
CA ALA A 16 11.35 -2.35 21.53
C ALA A 16 11.98 -1.10 22.16
N GLU A 17 12.95 -1.29 23.06
CA GLU A 17 13.70 -0.22 23.71
C GLU A 17 14.51 0.64 22.73
N ASP A 18 14.82 0.11 21.55
CA ASP A 18 15.64 0.75 20.53
C ASP A 18 14.82 1.30 19.34
N PHE A 19 13.49 1.15 19.38
CA PHE A 19 12.59 1.49 18.27
C PHE A 19 12.73 2.95 17.80
N ASP A 20 12.57 3.92 18.70
CA ASP A 20 12.64 5.35 18.37
C ASP A 20 14.03 5.74 17.85
N ARG A 21 15.08 5.11 18.40
CA ARG A 21 16.46 5.33 17.95
C ARG A 21 16.65 4.82 16.52
N ALA A 22 16.17 3.61 16.23
CA ALA A 22 16.26 3.01 14.89
C ALA A 22 15.45 3.82 13.87
N LEU A 23 14.22 4.20 14.21
CA LEU A 23 13.35 5.01 13.35
C LEU A 23 14.00 6.35 13.02
N SER A 24 14.52 7.04 14.03
CA SER A 24 15.20 8.32 13.87
C SER A 24 16.47 8.19 13.00
N ALA A 25 17.27 7.14 13.19
CA ALA A 25 18.46 6.90 12.37
C ALA A 25 18.11 6.68 10.88
N ILE A 26 17.06 5.92 10.60
CA ILE A 26 16.57 5.67 9.24
C ILE A 26 16.07 6.98 8.60
N GLN A 27 15.31 7.79 9.34
CA GLN A 27 14.82 9.09 8.87
C GLN A 27 15.96 10.09 8.63
N GLN A 28 16.98 10.13 9.51
CA GLN A 28 18.16 10.96 9.34
C GLN A 28 19.00 10.59 8.11
N ALA A 29 18.93 9.33 7.66
CA ALA A 29 19.51 8.87 6.40
C ALA A 29 18.70 9.31 5.16
N GLY A 30 17.63 10.10 5.34
CA GLY A 30 16.77 10.58 4.27
C GLY A 30 15.79 9.54 3.74
N ILE A 31 15.53 8.48 4.51
CA ILE A 31 14.57 7.43 4.15
C ILE A 31 13.23 7.77 4.82
N THR A 32 12.14 7.74 4.03
CA THR A 32 10.80 7.87 4.59
C THR A 32 10.49 6.61 5.37
N ALA A 33 10.33 6.70 6.69
CA ALA A 33 10.04 5.55 7.53
C ALA A 33 9.07 5.93 8.66
N GLN A 34 8.27 4.96 9.09
CA GLN A 34 7.31 5.09 10.18
C GLN A 34 7.07 3.74 10.85
N GLN A 35 6.36 3.75 11.98
CA GLN A 35 5.80 2.53 12.56
C GLN A 35 4.81 1.89 11.57
N ASP A 36 4.86 0.57 11.42
CA ASP A 36 3.92 -0.15 10.56
C ASP A 36 2.51 -0.16 11.16
N ASN A 37 1.49 0.08 10.31
CA ASN A 37 0.09 0.18 10.74
C ASN A 37 -0.53 -1.19 11.09
N PHE A 38 -0.01 -2.27 10.52
CA PHE A 38 -0.48 -3.64 10.77
C PHE A 38 0.38 -4.34 11.82
N GLU A 39 1.65 -3.94 11.92
CA GLU A 39 2.63 -4.54 12.82
C GLU A 39 3.27 -3.49 13.74
N PRO A 40 2.67 -3.21 14.91
CA PRO A 40 3.06 -2.08 15.75
C PRO A 40 4.49 -2.16 16.30
N ASN A 41 5.17 -3.30 16.22
CA ASN A 41 6.57 -3.45 16.64
C ASN A 41 7.56 -3.37 15.46
N ALA A 42 7.08 -3.07 14.26
CA ALA A 42 7.89 -2.99 13.05
C ALA A 42 8.07 -1.54 12.58
N ILE A 43 9.21 -1.29 11.96
CA ILE A 43 9.46 -0.06 11.19
C ILE A 43 9.27 -0.40 9.71
N ALA A 44 8.42 0.37 9.03
CA ALA A 44 8.24 0.31 7.59
C ALA A 44 8.97 1.48 6.93
N ALA A 45 9.93 1.17 6.05
CA ALA A 45 10.68 2.12 5.25
C ALA A 45 10.21 2.10 3.79
N PHE A 46 9.93 3.27 3.23
CA PHE A 46 9.27 3.43 1.94
C PHE A 46 10.18 4.08 0.91
N PHE A 47 10.16 3.52 -0.30
CA PHE A 47 10.89 4.00 -1.47
C PHE A 47 9.98 4.00 -2.68
N HIS A 48 10.22 4.87 -3.65
CA HIS A 48 9.55 4.80 -4.95
C HIS A 48 10.48 5.33 -6.04
N THR A 49 10.40 4.76 -7.24
CA THR A 49 11.02 5.33 -8.45
C THR A 49 10.02 6.11 -9.30
N GLY A 50 8.73 6.06 -8.93
CA GLY A 50 7.64 6.52 -9.79
C GLY A 50 7.30 5.54 -10.93
N ALA A 51 8.03 4.42 -11.06
CA ALA A 51 7.68 3.35 -11.99
C ALA A 51 6.55 2.48 -11.44
N GLY A 52 5.71 1.95 -12.32
CA GLY A 52 4.63 1.04 -11.93
C GLY A 52 5.13 -0.30 -11.38
N GLN A 53 6.27 -0.77 -11.86
CA GLN A 53 6.91 -2.01 -11.42
C GLN A 53 8.40 -1.76 -11.11
N PRO A 54 8.76 -1.54 -9.84
CA PRO A 54 10.15 -1.46 -9.42
C PRO A 54 10.94 -2.71 -9.81
N SER A 55 12.17 -2.55 -10.31
CA SER A 55 13.04 -3.66 -10.66
C SER A 55 13.52 -4.41 -9.41
N SER A 56 13.88 -5.69 -9.57
CA SER A 56 14.50 -6.47 -8.48
C SER A 56 15.81 -5.83 -7.98
N GLU A 57 16.58 -5.20 -8.87
CA GLU A 57 17.78 -4.43 -8.52
C GLU A 57 17.44 -3.25 -7.60
N PHE A 58 16.37 -2.51 -7.91
CA PHE A 58 15.94 -1.40 -7.06
C PHE A 58 15.43 -1.88 -5.70
N VAL A 59 14.72 -3.01 -5.63
CA VAL A 59 14.31 -3.62 -4.36
C VAL A 59 15.54 -3.97 -3.51
N ALA A 60 16.55 -4.61 -4.11
CA ALA A 60 17.79 -4.95 -3.42
C ALA A 60 18.56 -3.71 -2.93
N GLU A 61 18.55 -2.62 -3.72
CA GLU A 61 19.13 -1.34 -3.30
C GLU A 61 18.39 -0.76 -2.09
N CYS A 62 17.06 -0.78 -2.10
CA CYS A 62 16.24 -0.31 -0.98
C CYS A 62 16.53 -1.07 0.31
N GLU A 63 16.64 -2.40 0.22
CA GLU A 63 17.05 -3.23 1.37
C GLU A 63 18.44 -2.87 1.87
N ALA A 64 19.43 -2.75 0.96
CA ALA A 64 20.80 -2.45 1.33
C ALA A 64 20.93 -1.09 2.01
N ARG A 65 20.25 -0.07 1.47
CA ARG A 65 20.20 1.28 2.05
C ARG A 65 19.54 1.29 3.42
N THR A 66 18.42 0.58 3.56
CA THR A 66 17.70 0.45 4.84
C THR A 66 18.55 -0.26 5.88
N ARG A 67 19.21 -1.36 5.50
CA ARG A 67 20.14 -2.11 6.37
C ARG A 67 21.32 -1.25 6.82
N ALA A 68 21.89 -0.45 5.92
CA ALA A 68 22.97 0.47 6.25
C ALA A 68 22.52 1.56 7.22
N ALA A 69 21.32 2.13 7.02
CA ALA A 69 20.77 3.17 7.88
C ALA A 69 20.40 2.65 9.29
N ALA A 70 19.95 1.41 9.39
CA ALA A 70 19.64 0.74 10.66
C ALA A 70 20.87 0.13 11.36
N HIS A 71 22.06 0.19 10.75
CA HIS A 71 23.26 -0.44 11.31
C HIS A 71 23.58 0.10 12.71
N GLY A 72 23.78 -0.81 13.67
CA GLY A 72 24.07 -0.46 15.07
C GLY A 72 22.84 -0.07 15.90
N SER A 73 21.64 -0.07 15.31
CA SER A 73 20.39 0.22 16.04
C SER A 73 19.77 -0.98 16.74
N GLY A 74 20.21 -2.21 16.42
CA GLY A 74 19.58 -3.46 16.88
C GLY A 74 18.44 -3.94 15.97
N PHE A 75 18.00 -3.12 15.00
CA PHE A 75 16.99 -3.51 14.02
C PHE A 75 17.60 -4.20 12.81
N THR A 76 16.90 -5.22 12.30
CA THR A 76 17.27 -6.00 11.12
C THR A 76 16.14 -5.96 10.10
N VAL A 77 16.51 -5.85 8.82
CA VAL A 77 15.58 -6.03 7.70
C VAL A 77 15.06 -7.47 7.72
N ASP A 78 13.75 -7.62 7.79
CA ASP A 78 13.06 -8.92 7.71
C ASP A 78 12.66 -9.23 6.27
N ARG A 79 12.01 -8.27 5.60
CA ARG A 79 11.52 -8.43 4.23
C ARG A 79 11.44 -7.10 3.50
N ALA A 80 11.58 -7.16 2.17
CA ALA A 80 11.15 -6.09 1.27
C ALA A 80 10.04 -6.60 0.35
N GLY A 81 9.01 -5.78 0.21
CA GLY A 81 7.89 -6.04 -0.69
C GLY A 81 7.67 -4.87 -1.62
N VAL A 82 7.24 -5.16 -2.85
CA VAL A 82 6.71 -4.12 -3.74
C VAL A 82 5.23 -3.93 -3.40
N TRP A 83 4.89 -2.75 -2.92
CA TRP A 83 3.52 -2.28 -2.79
C TRP A 83 3.12 -1.64 -4.10
N GLN A 84 2.37 -2.38 -4.90
CA GLN A 84 1.67 -1.81 -6.04
C GLN A 84 0.34 -1.27 -5.52
N SER A 85 0.27 0.02 -5.16
CA SER A 85 -1.03 0.67 -5.01
C SER A 85 -1.42 1.18 -6.39
N ASN A 86 -2.13 0.38 -7.15
CA ASN A 86 -2.56 0.80 -8.46
C ASN A 86 -3.87 1.57 -8.32
N ALA A 87 -3.81 2.90 -8.42
CA ALA A 87 -5.04 3.69 -8.55
C ALA A 87 -5.87 3.22 -9.75
N ALA A 88 -5.24 2.59 -10.76
CA ALA A 88 -5.89 2.02 -11.93
C ALA A 88 -6.46 0.60 -11.72
N THR A 89 -6.14 -0.14 -10.63
CA THR A 89 -6.84 -1.41 -10.31
C THR A 89 -7.99 -1.23 -9.35
N ARG A 90 -8.10 -0.03 -8.76
CA ARG A 90 -9.19 0.34 -7.87
C ARG A 90 -10.41 0.68 -8.70
N MET A 91 -11.41 -0.19 -8.62
CA MET A 91 -12.73 0.08 -9.15
C MET A 91 -13.63 0.67 -8.07
N LEU A 92 -14.55 1.53 -8.48
CA LEU A 92 -15.59 2.07 -7.62
C LEU A 92 -16.74 1.08 -7.51
N ALA A 93 -17.21 0.82 -6.29
CA ALA A 93 -18.41 0.03 -6.07
C ALA A 93 -19.67 0.88 -6.30
N TYR A 94 -20.55 0.43 -7.18
CA TYR A 94 -21.83 1.05 -7.50
C TYR A 94 -22.98 0.07 -7.29
N ASN A 95 -24.14 0.58 -6.89
CA ASN A 95 -25.37 -0.19 -6.92
C ASN A 95 -25.83 -0.31 -8.38
N ARG A 96 -25.92 -1.54 -8.91
CA ARG A 96 -26.34 -1.81 -10.29
C ARG A 96 -27.77 -1.33 -10.57
N LYS A 97 -28.66 -1.38 -9.57
CA LYS A 97 -30.08 -1.04 -9.71
C LYS A 97 -30.31 0.46 -9.71
N THR A 98 -29.62 1.20 -8.84
CA THR A 98 -29.82 2.66 -8.68
C THR A 98 -28.77 3.48 -9.40
N GLY A 99 -27.62 2.89 -9.74
CA GLY A 99 -26.47 3.58 -10.30
C GLY A 99 -25.72 4.44 -9.29
N GLU A 100 -26.03 4.33 -7.99
CA GLU A 100 -25.42 5.13 -6.93
C GLU A 100 -24.05 4.58 -6.52
N TRP A 101 -23.12 5.49 -6.23
CA TRP A 101 -21.80 5.12 -5.69
C TRP A 101 -21.93 4.69 -4.23
N LEU A 102 -21.36 3.54 -3.90
CA LEU A 102 -21.41 2.92 -2.57
C LEU A 102 -20.24 3.38 -1.66
N GLY A 103 -19.55 4.47 -2.01
CA GLY A 103 -18.55 5.10 -1.14
C GLY A 103 -17.25 4.31 -0.96
N ALA A 104 -17.04 3.23 -1.72
CA ALA A 104 -15.91 2.33 -1.56
C ALA A 104 -15.11 2.12 -2.85
N PHE A 105 -13.83 1.81 -2.67
CA PHE A 105 -12.91 1.37 -3.72
C PHE A 105 -12.59 -0.11 -3.50
N ILE A 106 -12.65 -0.90 -4.58
CA ILE A 106 -12.26 -2.30 -4.58
C ILE A 106 -11.00 -2.43 -5.42
N ASP A 107 -9.90 -2.84 -4.79
CA ASP A 107 -8.70 -3.22 -5.52
C ASP A 107 -8.92 -4.59 -6.17
N THR A 108 -8.95 -4.63 -7.49
CA THR A 108 -9.21 -5.84 -8.27
C THR A 108 -8.07 -6.85 -8.27
N GLU A 109 -6.86 -6.44 -7.86
CA GLU A 109 -5.69 -7.32 -7.75
C GLU A 109 -5.63 -8.05 -6.40
N LEU A 110 -6.47 -7.67 -5.43
CA LEU A 110 -6.59 -8.43 -4.18
C LEU A 110 -7.06 -9.87 -4.46
N PRO A 111 -6.61 -10.86 -3.65
CA PRO A 111 -7.12 -12.22 -3.74
C PRO A 111 -8.64 -12.25 -3.67
N MET A 112 -9.26 -13.12 -4.46
CA MET A 112 -10.73 -13.17 -4.64
C MET A 112 -11.49 -13.24 -3.30
N LEU A 113 -10.97 -13.99 -2.32
CA LEU A 113 -11.60 -14.10 -1.00
C LEU A 113 -11.71 -12.74 -0.29
N PHE A 114 -10.62 -11.97 -0.24
CA PHE A 114 -10.62 -10.64 0.38
C PHE A 114 -11.48 -9.63 -0.38
N ARG A 115 -11.53 -9.73 -1.71
CA ARG A 115 -12.45 -8.90 -2.52
C ARG A 115 -13.91 -9.21 -2.20
N LEU A 116 -14.25 -10.49 -2.08
CA LEU A 116 -15.61 -10.92 -1.74
C LEU A 116 -16.00 -10.50 -0.32
N GLU A 117 -15.11 -10.64 0.66
CA GLU A 117 -15.34 -10.16 2.03
C GLU A 117 -15.64 -8.65 2.04
N LEU A 118 -14.78 -7.85 1.40
CA LEU A 118 -14.97 -6.40 1.31
C LEU A 118 -16.27 -6.02 0.60
N MET A 119 -16.61 -6.71 -0.50
CA MET A 119 -17.87 -6.48 -1.20
C MET A 119 -19.09 -6.92 -0.36
N ASN A 120 -18.95 -7.95 0.47
CA ASN A 120 -20.02 -8.38 1.37
C ASN A 120 -20.27 -7.35 2.48
N ASP A 121 -19.22 -6.79 3.07
CA ASP A 121 -19.34 -5.72 4.07
C ASP A 121 -20.02 -4.47 3.50
N ILE A 122 -19.71 -4.13 2.24
CA ILE A 122 -20.39 -3.05 1.51
C ILE A 122 -21.87 -3.39 1.28
N ALA A 123 -22.17 -4.62 0.86
CA ALA A 123 -23.54 -5.06 0.63
C ALA A 123 -24.38 -4.97 1.92
N GLU A 124 -23.83 -5.46 3.05
CA GLU A 124 -24.47 -5.42 4.36
C GLU A 124 -24.70 -3.99 4.86
N SER A 125 -23.70 -3.11 4.75
CA SER A 125 -23.80 -1.72 5.20
C SER A 125 -24.81 -0.89 4.41
N HIS A 126 -25.05 -1.24 3.13
CA HIS A 126 -26.03 -0.60 2.28
C HIS A 126 -27.38 -1.34 2.19
N GLY A 127 -27.49 -2.52 2.83
CA GLY A 127 -28.71 -3.33 2.80
C GLY A 127 -29.08 -3.84 1.41
N ILE A 128 -28.09 -4.18 0.60
CA ILE A 128 -28.25 -4.67 -0.78
C ILE A 128 -27.72 -6.10 -0.94
N ASP A 129 -28.06 -6.76 -2.05
CA ASP A 129 -27.47 -8.05 -2.40
C ASP A 129 -26.05 -7.85 -2.95
N LEU A 130 -25.12 -8.74 -2.60
CA LEU A 130 -23.75 -8.73 -3.14
C LEU A 130 -23.73 -8.69 -4.67
N ASN A 131 -24.65 -9.40 -5.32
CA ASN A 131 -24.76 -9.45 -6.79
C ASN A 131 -25.28 -8.15 -7.39
N ASP A 132 -25.84 -7.25 -6.58
CA ASP A 132 -26.24 -5.91 -7.00
C ASP A 132 -25.06 -4.92 -6.99
N ILE A 133 -23.88 -5.32 -6.54
CA ILE A 133 -22.67 -4.50 -6.65
C ILE A 133 -22.08 -4.64 -8.06
N GLU A 134 -21.87 -3.50 -8.70
CA GLU A 134 -21.15 -3.35 -9.95
C GLU A 134 -19.84 -2.59 -9.69
N LEU A 135 -18.74 -3.13 -10.18
CA LEU A 135 -17.44 -2.45 -10.13
C LEU A 135 -17.27 -1.65 -11.43
N ARG A 136 -17.02 -0.34 -11.29
CA ARG A 136 -16.79 0.56 -12.43
C ARG A 136 -15.41 1.20 -12.32
N ASP A 137 -14.80 1.52 -13.46
CA ASP A 137 -13.61 2.37 -13.45
C ASP A 137 -13.95 3.72 -12.82
N PRO A 138 -13.02 4.34 -12.05
CA PRO A 138 -13.19 5.70 -11.60
C PRO A 138 -13.43 6.60 -12.82
N PRO A 139 -14.47 7.47 -12.82
CA PRO A 139 -14.60 8.46 -13.89
C PRO A 139 -13.30 9.23 -13.93
N GLU A 140 -12.71 9.35 -15.13
CA GLU A 140 -11.39 9.93 -15.37
C GLU A 140 -11.14 11.06 -14.36
N LEU A 141 -10.18 10.85 -13.44
CA LEU A 141 -9.61 11.94 -12.67
C LEU A 141 -9.18 12.95 -13.73
N GLN A 142 -9.98 14.02 -13.93
CA GLN A 142 -9.68 15.06 -14.89
C GLN A 142 -8.39 15.72 -14.40
N ILE A 143 -7.26 15.23 -14.91
CA ILE A 143 -5.97 15.88 -14.75
C ILE A 143 -6.14 17.22 -15.47
N PRO A 144 -5.94 18.37 -14.81
CA PRO A 144 -6.01 19.66 -15.50
C PRO A 144 -4.98 19.64 -16.64
N GLU A 145 -5.46 19.76 -17.88
CA GLU A 145 -4.59 19.89 -19.03
C GLU A 145 -3.70 21.14 -18.82
N ARG A 146 -2.38 20.95 -18.95
CA ARG A 146 -1.42 22.04 -19.05
C ARG A 146 -1.12 22.32 -20.51
#